data_AF-A0A970AUK8-F1
#
_entry.id   AF-A0A970AUK8-F1
#
_cell.length_a   1.000
_cell.length_b   1.000
_cell.length_c   1.000
_cell.angle_alpha   90.00
_cell.angle_beta   90.00
_cell.angle_gamma   90.00
#
_symmetry.space_group_name_H-M   'P 1'
#
loop_
_entity.id
_entity.type
_entity.pdbx_description
1 polymer ?
#
loop_
_entity_poly.entity_id
_entity_poly.type
_entity_poly.pdbx_seq_one_letter_code
_entity_poly.pdbx_strand_id
1 'polypeptide(L)'
;MLLDEVKNLDDRVQVDSITNNIIVLNVVKDSPAFDAGIRGGDSLIRFAGLELNELESFENFANLVDSKEGQKVPVTYISKNTGEEISTEVDLVREDNNSPLFGVGSNGFGYLVSLKAKDLSTAVSLAVKQTWTIFRLNFEVLGNIVKAILPFATDRSALNAVGGPVAVGNVGNQIYNLQGASGILNIMAVVSVSLAAFNLLPLPALDGGRLLLIYLNKLTGKRNKKLEGVLIGFTFILLLGLGVVIAFKDVNNIVSGKSLF
;
A
#
# COMPACT_ATOMS: atom_id res chain seq x y z
N MET A 1 1.34 9.69 -11.40
CA MET A 1 0.42 8.73 -12.05
C MET A 1 -1.05 8.96 -11.68
N LEU A 2 -1.51 8.74 -10.43
CA LEU A 2 -2.92 9.06 -10.07
C LEU A 2 -3.25 10.56 -10.21
N LEU A 3 -2.31 11.47 -9.88
CA LEU A 3 -2.50 12.91 -10.03
C LEU A 3 -2.53 13.37 -11.51
N ASP A 4 -1.75 12.74 -12.39
CA ASP A 4 -1.74 13.04 -13.83
C ASP A 4 -3.01 12.57 -14.54
N GLU A 5 -3.59 11.44 -14.08
CA GLU A 5 -4.90 10.95 -14.53
C GLU A 5 -6.05 11.82 -14.01
N VAL A 6 -5.90 12.40 -12.81
CA VAL A 6 -6.86 13.35 -12.23
C VAL A 6 -6.84 14.70 -12.97
N LYS A 7 -5.68 15.17 -13.45
CA LYS A 7 -5.56 16.39 -14.27
C LYS A 7 -6.22 16.26 -15.66
N ASN A 8 -6.47 15.04 -16.14
CA ASN A 8 -7.11 14.73 -17.42
C ASN A 8 -8.55 14.19 -17.28
N LEU A 9 -9.23 14.50 -16.17
CA LEU A 9 -10.61 14.09 -15.96
C LEU A 9 -11.56 14.87 -16.89
N ASP A 10 -12.44 14.12 -17.54
CA ASP A 10 -13.66 14.58 -18.22
C ASP A 10 -14.37 15.66 -17.37
N ASP A 11 -14.88 16.73 -17.98
CA ASP A 11 -15.59 17.87 -17.36
C ASP A 11 -16.75 17.46 -16.42
N ARG A 12 -17.09 16.17 -16.42
CA ARG A 12 -18.11 15.51 -15.61
C ARG A 12 -17.64 15.02 -14.25
N VAL A 13 -16.37 15.17 -13.88
CA VAL A 13 -15.86 14.78 -12.55
C VAL A 13 -15.61 16.03 -11.71
N GLN A 14 -16.24 16.11 -10.52
CA GLN A 14 -15.96 17.15 -9.54
C GLN A 14 -15.01 16.59 -8.49
N VAL A 15 -13.90 17.29 -8.26
CA VAL A 15 -12.97 17.01 -7.17
C VAL A 15 -13.42 17.86 -5.98
N ASP A 16 -14.05 17.24 -4.97
CA ASP A 16 -14.67 17.97 -3.83
C ASP A 16 -13.61 18.57 -2.88
N SER A 17 -12.41 17.99 -2.83
CA SER A 17 -11.23 18.61 -2.22
C SER A 17 -9.98 17.88 -2.73
N ILE A 18 -9.07 18.62 -3.34
CA ILE A 18 -7.67 18.20 -3.38
C ILE A 18 -7.08 18.82 -2.14
N THR A 19 -6.96 18.08 -1.05
CA THR A 19 -5.93 18.48 -0.09
C THR A 19 -4.63 18.11 -0.79
N ASN A 20 -3.96 19.10 -1.40
CA ASN A 20 -2.62 18.93 -1.96
C ASN A 20 -1.57 18.63 -0.87
N ASN A 21 -2.02 18.56 0.39
CA ASN A 21 -1.21 18.30 1.56
C ASN A 21 -1.05 16.79 1.74
N ILE A 22 0.17 16.44 2.13
CA ILE A 22 0.55 15.07 2.39
C ILE A 22 -0.04 14.66 3.75
N ILE A 23 -1.05 13.78 3.75
CA ILE A 23 -1.67 13.29 4.99
C ILE A 23 -0.84 12.14 5.55
N VAL A 24 -0.44 12.26 6.81
CA VAL A 24 0.24 11.22 7.57
C VAL A 24 -0.78 10.14 7.92
N LEU A 25 -0.65 8.94 7.37
CA LEU A 25 -1.55 7.81 7.65
C LEU A 25 -1.13 7.06 8.91
N ASN A 26 0.18 6.90 9.12
CA ASN A 26 0.75 6.23 10.28
C ASN A 26 2.10 6.82 10.65
N VAL A 27 2.36 6.89 11.95
CA VAL A 27 3.67 7.24 12.50
C VAL A 27 4.16 6.06 13.32
N VAL A 28 5.37 5.59 13.01
CA VAL A 28 6.04 4.53 13.76
C VAL A 28 6.30 5.04 15.18
N LYS A 29 6.03 4.20 16.18
CA LYS A 29 6.25 4.58 17.58
C LYS A 29 7.74 4.85 17.82
N ASP A 30 8.04 5.86 18.63
CA ASP A 30 9.41 6.26 19.02
C ASP A 30 10.27 6.76 17.83
N SER A 31 9.65 7.01 16.67
CA SER A 31 10.30 7.58 15.50
C SER A 31 10.46 9.12 15.54
N PRO A 32 11.30 9.72 14.68
CA PRO A 32 11.47 11.17 14.61
C PRO A 32 10.17 11.99 14.51
N ALA A 33 9.23 11.58 13.66
CA ALA A 33 7.93 12.26 13.57
C ALA A 33 7.08 12.05 14.84
N PHE A 34 7.17 10.88 15.48
CA PHE A 34 6.44 10.61 16.72
C PHE A 34 6.93 11.50 17.86
N ASP A 35 8.24 11.64 17.99
CA ASP A 35 8.89 12.47 19.01
C ASP A 35 8.59 13.96 18.80
N ALA A 36 8.45 14.37 17.54
CA ALA A 36 8.02 15.72 17.18
C ALA A 36 6.52 15.98 17.37
N GLY A 37 5.77 15.01 17.90
CA GLY A 37 4.35 15.12 18.23
C GLY A 37 3.39 14.83 17.07
N ILE A 38 3.91 14.51 15.88
CA ILE A 38 3.10 14.21 14.70
C ILE A 38 2.40 12.85 14.90
N ARG A 39 1.14 12.76 14.51
CA ARG A 39 0.30 11.56 14.64
C ARG A 39 -0.40 11.23 13.32
N GLY A 40 -0.91 10.01 13.24
CA GLY A 40 -1.74 9.58 12.12
C GLY A 40 -3.01 10.44 12.00
N GLY A 41 -3.20 11.02 10.83
CA GLY A 41 -4.28 11.94 10.47
C GLY A 41 -3.82 13.37 10.26
N ASP A 42 -2.64 13.75 10.74
CA ASP A 42 -2.10 15.09 10.56
C ASP A 42 -1.78 15.36 9.08
N SER A 43 -1.95 16.61 8.65
CA SER A 43 -1.67 17.02 7.27
C SER A 43 -0.38 17.82 7.21
N LEU A 44 0.68 17.27 6.61
CA LEU A 44 1.92 18.00 6.41
C LEU A 44 1.73 19.09 5.35
N ILE A 45 2.12 20.32 5.69
CA ILE A 45 2.04 21.49 4.82
C ILE A 45 3.44 21.88 4.32
N ARG A 46 4.44 21.86 5.20
CA ARG A 46 5.82 22.26 4.87
C ARG A 46 6.84 21.31 5.44
N PHE A 47 7.91 21.09 4.69
CA PHE A 47 9.05 20.29 5.10
C PHE A 47 10.35 20.95 4.61
N ALA A 48 11.33 21.10 5.50
CA ALA A 48 12.59 21.77 5.19
C ALA A 48 12.41 23.19 4.61
N GLY A 49 11.33 23.87 5.01
CA GLY A 49 10.97 25.20 4.52
C GLY A 49 10.22 25.23 3.18
N LEU A 50 10.14 24.11 2.46
CA LEU A 50 9.42 23.97 1.18
C LEU A 50 7.94 23.66 1.43
N GLU A 51 7.04 24.23 0.63
CA GLU A 51 5.62 23.85 0.64
C GLU A 51 5.42 22.51 -0.07
N LEU A 52 4.70 21.59 0.59
CA LEU A 52 4.51 20.23 0.09
C LEU A 52 3.42 20.13 -0.98
N ASN A 53 2.57 21.14 -1.09
CA ASN A 53 1.58 21.30 -2.17
C ASN A 53 2.24 21.42 -3.56
N GLU A 54 3.53 21.79 -3.62
CA GLU A 54 4.33 21.88 -4.85
C GLU A 54 4.95 20.52 -5.24
N LEU A 55 4.94 19.53 -4.34
CA LEU A 55 5.45 18.20 -4.65
C LEU A 55 4.40 17.39 -5.41
N GLU A 56 4.69 17.13 -6.69
CA GLU A 56 3.81 16.37 -7.58
C GLU A 56 3.69 14.87 -7.23
N SER A 57 4.60 14.34 -6.41
CA SER A 57 4.61 12.92 -6.05
C SER A 57 5.13 12.67 -4.64
N PHE A 58 4.65 11.58 -4.03
CA PHE A 58 5.19 11.06 -2.77
C PHE A 58 6.67 10.68 -2.90
N GLU A 59 7.10 10.19 -4.06
CA GLU A 59 8.50 9.84 -4.33
C GLU A 59 9.42 11.06 -4.21
N ASN A 60 8.97 12.24 -4.66
CA ASN A 60 9.72 13.49 -4.48
C ASN A 60 9.85 13.86 -3.01
N PHE A 61 8.80 13.63 -2.21
CA PHE A 61 8.85 13.84 -0.76
C PHE A 61 9.80 12.84 -0.08
N ALA A 62 9.73 11.56 -0.41
CA ALA A 62 10.63 10.54 0.13
C ALA A 62 12.10 10.86 -0.18
N ASN A 63 12.40 11.24 -1.43
CA ASN A 63 13.74 11.67 -1.83
C ASN A 63 14.19 12.94 -1.09
N LEU A 64 13.27 13.89 -0.85
CA LEU A 64 13.56 15.09 -0.07
C LEU A 64 13.90 14.74 1.38
N VAL A 65 13.13 13.85 2.01
CA VAL A 65 13.40 13.33 3.35
C VAL A 65 14.79 12.67 3.39
N ASP A 66 15.09 11.76 2.47
CA ASP A 66 16.39 11.06 2.42
C ASP A 66 17.56 12.02 2.18
N SER A 67 17.36 13.08 1.38
CA SER A 67 18.41 14.11 1.13
C SER A 67 18.79 14.92 2.37
N LYS A 68 18.00 14.83 3.45
CA LYS A 68 18.19 15.55 4.71
C LYS A 68 18.58 14.63 5.87
N GLU A 69 19.01 13.41 5.57
CA GLU A 69 19.53 12.47 6.57
C GLU A 69 20.63 13.11 7.46
N GLY A 70 20.48 12.94 8.77
CA GLY A 70 21.34 13.50 9.80
C GLY A 70 21.11 14.98 10.12
N GLN A 71 20.05 15.61 9.60
CA GLN A 71 19.74 17.02 9.85
C GLN A 71 18.46 17.17 10.68
N LYS A 72 18.42 18.21 11.52
CA LYS A 72 17.17 18.71 12.10
C LYS A 72 16.46 19.59 11.08
N VAL A 73 15.22 19.24 10.79
CA VAL A 73 14.44 19.84 9.70
C VAL A 73 13.17 20.46 10.25
N PRO A 74 12.85 21.72 9.91
CA PRO A 74 11.58 22.32 10.28
C PRO A 74 10.44 21.68 9.48
N VAL A 75 9.38 21.31 10.18
CA VAL A 75 8.18 20.68 9.64
C VAL A 75 6.96 21.42 10.16
N THR A 76 6.03 21.71 9.25
CA THR A 76 4.75 22.34 9.60
C THR A 76 3.61 21.43 9.19
N TYR A 77 2.66 21.20 10.10
CA TYR A 77 1.52 20.32 9.88
C TYR A 77 0.25 20.87 10.53
N ILE A 78 -0.92 20.49 10.00
CA ILE A 78 -2.22 20.73 10.63
C ILE A 78 -2.55 19.50 11.47
N SER A 79 -2.77 19.68 12.77
CA SER A 79 -3.22 18.58 13.62
C SER A 79 -4.66 18.22 13.29
N LYS A 80 -4.94 16.92 13.11
CA LYS A 80 -6.32 16.45 12.89
C LYS A 80 -7.24 16.74 14.09
N ASN A 81 -6.68 16.72 15.30
CA ASN A 81 -7.47 16.83 16.53
C ASN A 81 -7.84 18.27 16.85
N THR A 82 -6.93 19.22 16.64
CA THR A 82 -7.14 20.63 16.98
C THR A 82 -7.46 21.49 15.76
N GLY A 83 -7.09 21.06 14.56
CA GLY A 83 -7.17 21.86 13.33
C GLY A 83 -6.12 22.99 13.27
N GLU A 84 -5.22 23.07 14.24
CA GLU A 84 -4.21 24.12 14.33
C GLU A 84 -2.97 23.77 13.51
N GLU A 85 -2.35 24.81 12.94
CA GLU A 85 -1.04 24.71 12.29
C GLU A 85 0.06 24.71 13.35
N ILE A 86 0.83 23.62 13.41
CA ILE A 86 1.91 23.41 14.34
C ILE A 86 3.22 23.36 13.55
N SER A 87 4.21 24.13 13.98
CA SER A 87 5.58 24.07 13.46
C SER A 87 6.50 23.48 14.50
N THR A 88 7.26 22.46 14.10
CA THR A 88 8.19 21.70 14.96
C THR A 88 9.47 21.38 14.20
N GLU A 89 10.51 20.96 14.91
CA GLU A 89 11.74 20.43 14.29
C GLU A 89 11.78 18.91 14.45
N VAL A 90 12.07 18.23 13.35
CA VAL A 90 12.19 16.77 13.30
C VAL A 90 13.65 16.40 13.07
N ASP A 91 14.19 15.52 13.92
CA ASP A 91 15.57 15.05 13.80
C ASP A 91 15.64 13.82 12.89
N LEU A 92 16.07 13.99 11.64
CA LEU A 92 16.05 12.93 10.62
C LEU A 92 17.22 11.96 10.79
N VAL A 93 17.19 11.20 11.86
CA VAL A 93 18.19 10.16 12.15
C VAL A 93 17.61 8.80 11.86
N ARG A 94 18.37 7.99 11.12
CA ARG A 94 18.00 6.60 10.82
C ARG A 94 18.29 5.75 12.05
N GLU A 95 17.24 5.32 12.74
CA GLU A 95 17.39 4.44 13.93
C GLU A 95 17.95 3.07 13.57
N ASP A 96 17.57 2.52 12.41
CA ASP A 96 17.96 1.21 11.90
C ASP A 96 17.99 1.23 10.36
N ASN A 97 18.81 0.39 9.72
CA ASN A 97 18.93 0.29 8.25
C ASN A 97 17.58 0.07 7.50
N ASN A 98 16.53 -0.34 8.20
CA ASN A 98 15.23 -0.66 7.62
C ASN A 98 14.08 0.22 8.19
N SER A 99 14.39 1.25 8.97
CA SER A 99 13.40 2.19 9.51
C SER A 99 13.25 3.41 8.61
N PRO A 100 12.02 3.92 8.37
CA PRO A 100 11.82 5.14 7.59
C PRO A 100 12.42 6.33 8.34
N LEU A 101 13.18 7.16 7.63
CA LEU A 101 13.96 8.25 8.21
C LEU A 101 13.11 9.33 8.88
N PHE A 102 11.90 9.56 8.37
CA PHE A 102 10.91 10.45 8.98
C PHE A 102 10.02 9.74 10.00
N GLY A 103 10.05 8.41 10.10
CA GLY A 103 9.11 7.66 10.94
C GLY A 103 7.74 7.38 10.29
N VAL A 104 7.58 7.71 9.01
CA VAL A 104 6.37 7.43 8.23
C VAL A 104 6.78 6.56 7.04
N GLY A 105 6.25 5.33 6.97
CA GLY A 105 6.58 4.38 5.89
C GLY A 105 6.09 4.85 4.51
N SER A 106 6.50 4.16 3.44
CA SER A 106 6.08 4.50 2.06
C SER A 106 4.57 4.48 1.83
N ASN A 107 3.85 3.73 2.66
CA ASN A 107 2.37 3.65 2.69
C ASN A 107 1.76 4.52 3.79
N GLY A 108 2.59 5.31 4.48
CA GLY A 108 2.20 6.23 5.53
C GLY A 108 1.79 7.61 5.01
N PHE A 109 1.73 7.77 3.69
CA PHE A 109 1.33 9.00 3.03
C PHE A 109 0.35 8.69 1.91
N GLY A 110 -0.72 9.47 1.81
CA GLY A 110 -1.72 9.31 0.76
C GLY A 110 -2.36 10.64 0.39
N TYR A 111 -2.66 10.81 -0.90
CA TYR A 111 -3.59 11.84 -1.34
C TYR A 111 -5.01 11.29 -1.19
N LEU A 112 -5.83 11.94 -0.37
CA LEU A 112 -7.26 11.65 -0.34
C LEU A 112 -7.91 12.31 -1.56
N VAL A 113 -7.92 11.61 -2.70
CA VAL A 113 -8.69 12.07 -3.86
C VAL A 113 -10.10 11.50 -3.76
N SER A 114 -11.03 12.32 -3.28
CA SER A 114 -12.46 12.00 -3.31
C SER A 114 -13.03 12.39 -4.67
N LEU A 115 -13.17 11.40 -5.56
CA LEU A 115 -13.82 11.60 -6.86
C LEU A 115 -15.33 11.42 -6.71
N LYS A 116 -16.09 12.48 -7.00
CA LYS A 116 -17.56 12.40 -7.04
C LYS A 116 -18.03 12.37 -8.48
N ALA A 117 -18.64 11.24 -8.87
CA ALA A 117 -19.27 11.12 -10.17
C ALA A 117 -20.59 11.93 -10.20
N LYS A 118 -20.81 12.68 -11.28
CA LYS A 118 -22.05 13.46 -11.47
C LYS A 118 -23.27 12.60 -11.82
N ASP A 119 -23.06 11.39 -12.33
CA ASP A 119 -24.11 10.46 -12.74
C ASP A 119 -23.67 8.99 -12.60
N LEU A 120 -24.65 8.06 -12.62
CA LEU A 120 -24.42 6.63 -12.41
C LEU A 120 -23.55 5.98 -13.49
N SER A 121 -23.66 6.41 -14.75
CA SER A 121 -22.86 5.87 -15.85
C SER A 121 -21.38 6.21 -15.67
N THR A 122 -21.12 7.49 -15.34
CA THR A 122 -19.77 7.97 -14.99
C THR A 122 -19.22 7.21 -13.78
N ALA A 123 -20.05 6.96 -12.75
CA ALA A 123 -19.65 6.21 -11.56
C ALA A 123 -19.21 4.77 -11.90
N VAL A 124 -19.99 4.06 -12.73
CA VAL A 124 -19.68 2.68 -13.15
C VAL A 124 -18.41 2.66 -14.00
N SER A 125 -18.26 3.60 -14.95
CA SER A 125 -17.07 3.70 -15.79
C SER A 125 -15.80 3.94 -14.97
N LEU A 126 -15.86 4.85 -13.99
CA LEU A 126 -14.75 5.10 -13.07
C LEU A 126 -14.44 3.87 -12.21
N ALA A 127 -15.46 3.19 -11.69
CA ALA A 127 -15.26 1.98 -10.89
C ALA A 127 -14.58 0.85 -11.69
N VAL A 128 -14.97 0.64 -12.96
CA VAL A 128 -14.33 -0.35 -13.84
C VAL A 128 -12.88 0.03 -14.12
N LYS A 129 -12.61 1.30 -14.46
CA LYS A 129 -11.25 1.80 -14.68
C LYS A 129 -10.37 1.60 -13.45
N GLN A 130 -10.86 2.01 -12.28
CA GLN A 130 -10.14 1.89 -11.02
C GLN A 130 -9.88 0.42 -10.65
N THR A 131 -10.87 -0.44 -10.84
CA THR A 131 -10.73 -1.89 -10.65
C THR A 131 -9.63 -2.46 -11.55
N TRP A 132 -9.62 -2.07 -12.84
CA TRP A 132 -8.59 -2.50 -13.79
C TRP A 132 -7.20 -1.99 -13.43
N THR A 133 -7.09 -0.73 -12.98
CA THR A 133 -5.83 -0.17 -12.50
C THR A 133 -5.28 -0.94 -11.31
N ILE A 134 -6.11 -1.17 -10.28
CA ILE A 134 -5.71 -1.96 -9.10
C ILE A 134 -5.31 -3.39 -9.50
N PHE A 135 -6.07 -4.01 -10.41
CA PHE A 135 -5.78 -5.34 -10.91
C PHE A 135 -4.41 -5.39 -11.61
N ARG A 136 -4.12 -4.44 -12.50
CA ARG A 136 -2.82 -4.35 -13.18
C ARG A 136 -1.67 -4.13 -12.20
N LEU A 137 -1.84 -3.20 -11.25
CA LEU A 137 -0.82 -2.91 -10.23
C LEU A 137 -0.49 -4.15 -9.39
N ASN A 138 -1.48 -4.98 -9.07
CA ASN A 138 -1.25 -6.25 -8.38
C ASN A 138 -0.29 -7.17 -9.18
N PHE A 139 -0.46 -7.29 -10.51
CA PHE A 139 0.45 -8.08 -11.33
C PHE A 139 1.85 -7.45 -11.47
N GLU A 140 1.95 -6.13 -11.49
CA GLU A 140 3.24 -5.43 -11.49
C GLU A 140 4.00 -5.68 -10.18
N VAL A 141 3.33 -5.57 -9.02
CA VAL A 141 3.90 -5.88 -7.70
C VAL A 141 4.33 -7.35 -7.62
N LEU A 142 3.48 -8.29 -8.05
CA LEU A 142 3.84 -9.71 -8.10
C LEU A 142 5.05 -9.97 -8.99
N GLY A 143 5.14 -9.30 -10.14
CA GLY A 143 6.30 -9.37 -11.03
C GLY A 143 7.58 -8.86 -10.37
N ASN A 144 7.49 -7.77 -9.60
CA ASN A 144 8.63 -7.22 -8.85
C ASN A 144 9.07 -8.15 -7.71
N ILE A 145 8.12 -8.78 -7.01
CA ILE A 145 8.43 -9.80 -5.99
C ILE A 145 9.16 -10.99 -6.62
N VAL A 146 8.65 -11.51 -7.75
CA VAL A 146 9.31 -12.62 -8.46
C VAL A 146 10.74 -12.24 -8.84
N LYS A 147 10.95 -11.05 -9.41
CA LYS A 147 12.29 -10.56 -9.75
C LYS A 147 13.20 -10.48 -8.52
N ALA A 148 12.70 -10.00 -7.39
CA ALA A 148 13.46 -9.86 -6.15
C ALA A 148 13.85 -11.20 -5.49
N ILE A 149 13.08 -12.27 -5.72
CA ILE A 149 13.41 -13.62 -5.23
C ILE A 149 14.55 -14.26 -6.04
N LEU A 150 14.72 -13.88 -7.30
CA LEU A 150 15.72 -14.49 -8.17
C LEU A 150 17.15 -14.29 -7.60
N PRO A 151 18.02 -15.31 -7.70
CA PRO A 151 19.34 -15.27 -7.06
C PRO A 151 20.23 -14.12 -7.56
N PHE A 152 19.98 -13.62 -8.77
CA PHE A 152 20.73 -12.52 -9.40
C PHE A 152 20.11 -11.13 -9.13
N ALA A 153 19.08 -11.03 -8.29
CA ALA A 153 18.46 -9.76 -7.96
C ALA A 153 19.42 -8.87 -7.17
N THR A 154 19.72 -7.69 -7.73
CA THR A 154 20.49 -6.62 -7.07
C THR A 154 19.65 -5.83 -6.09
N ASP A 155 18.35 -5.66 -6.39
CA ASP A 155 17.37 -5.04 -5.50
C ASP A 155 16.36 -6.07 -4.99
N ARG A 156 16.24 -6.17 -3.66
CA ARG A 156 15.30 -7.06 -2.96
C ARG A 156 14.27 -6.31 -2.13
N SER A 157 14.18 -4.99 -2.27
CA SER A 157 13.24 -4.11 -1.56
C SER A 157 11.79 -4.58 -1.67
N ALA A 158 11.39 -5.13 -2.83
CA ALA A 158 10.04 -5.65 -3.05
C ALA A 158 9.63 -6.79 -2.09
N LEU A 159 10.57 -7.49 -1.44
CA LEU A 159 10.26 -8.51 -0.44
C LEU A 159 9.81 -7.90 0.90
N ASN A 160 10.27 -6.70 1.22
CA ASN A 160 9.89 -5.99 2.44
C ASN A 160 8.45 -5.49 2.35
N ALA A 161 8.04 -5.05 1.16
CA ALA A 161 6.69 -4.58 0.82
C ALA A 161 5.58 -5.65 0.90
N VAL A 162 5.91 -6.91 1.18
CA VAL A 162 4.93 -7.98 1.38
C VAL A 162 4.44 -7.96 2.82
N GLY A 163 3.21 -7.45 3.03
CA GLY A 163 2.49 -7.50 4.30
C GLY A 163 1.45 -8.61 4.34
N GLY A 164 1.23 -9.18 5.52
CA GLY A 164 0.25 -10.24 5.75
C GLY A 164 -1.12 -9.74 6.20
N PRO A 165 -1.97 -10.66 6.72
CA PRO A 165 -3.31 -10.31 7.22
C PRO A 165 -3.29 -9.27 8.33
N VAL A 166 -2.24 -9.26 9.16
CA VAL A 166 -2.08 -8.31 10.26
C VAL A 166 -1.76 -6.93 9.71
N ALA A 167 -0.90 -6.84 8.69
CA ALA A 167 -0.63 -5.59 7.99
C ALA A 167 -1.89 -5.02 7.31
N VAL A 168 -2.69 -5.85 6.64
CA VAL A 168 -3.97 -5.44 6.05
C VAL A 168 -4.95 -4.92 7.11
N GLY A 169 -5.05 -5.60 8.25
CA GLY A 169 -5.88 -5.15 9.37
C GLY A 169 -5.42 -3.81 9.96
N ASN A 170 -4.10 -3.60 10.02
CA ASN A 170 -3.52 -2.34 10.50
C ASN A 170 -3.86 -1.17 9.55
N VAL A 171 -3.64 -1.35 8.25
CA VAL A 171 -4.08 -0.38 7.22
C VAL A 171 -5.59 -0.15 7.28
N GLY A 172 -6.35 -1.22 7.51
CA GLY A 172 -7.78 -1.23 7.81
C GLY A 172 -8.19 -0.20 8.87
N ASN A 173 -7.57 -0.33 10.06
CA ASN A 173 -7.81 0.56 11.19
C ASN A 173 -7.39 2.00 10.90
N GLN A 174 -6.26 2.21 10.23
CA GLN A 174 -5.80 3.55 9.88
C GLN A 174 -6.81 4.27 8.99
N ILE A 175 -7.24 3.63 7.91
CA ILE A 175 -8.19 4.23 6.97
C ILE A 175 -9.56 4.42 7.63
N TYR A 176 -10.01 3.51 8.49
CA TYR A 176 -11.23 3.71 9.27
C TYR A 176 -11.15 4.95 10.15
N ASN A 177 -10.02 5.16 10.84
CA ASN A 177 -9.84 6.34 11.68
C ASN A 177 -9.85 7.64 10.85
N LEU A 178 -9.43 7.60 9.58
CA LEU A 178 -9.37 8.77 8.70
C LEU A 178 -10.68 9.06 7.96
N GLN A 179 -11.30 8.03 7.39
CA GLN A 179 -12.43 8.14 6.46
C GLN A 179 -13.71 7.50 7.00
N GLY A 180 -13.67 6.84 8.16
CA GLY A 180 -14.80 6.13 8.73
C GLY A 180 -15.22 4.92 7.88
N ALA A 181 -16.53 4.67 7.83
CA ALA A 181 -17.08 3.48 7.16
C ALA A 181 -16.85 3.47 5.64
N SER A 182 -16.80 4.63 4.98
CA SER A 182 -16.51 4.71 3.54
C SER A 182 -15.08 4.26 3.21
N GLY A 183 -14.13 4.55 4.10
CA GLY A 183 -12.76 4.07 3.97
C GLY A 183 -12.63 2.54 4.04
N ILE A 184 -13.40 1.90 4.93
CA ILE A 184 -13.45 0.42 5.02
C ILE A 184 -13.98 -0.17 3.71
N LEU A 185 -15.02 0.42 3.10
CA LEU A 185 -15.53 -0.02 1.79
C LEU A 185 -14.44 0.03 0.72
N ASN A 186 -13.59 1.06 0.73
CA ASN A 186 -12.48 1.18 -0.22
C ASN A 186 -11.46 0.06 -0.02
N ILE A 187 -11.03 -0.20 1.21
CA ILE A 187 -10.10 -1.30 1.51
C ILE A 187 -10.69 -2.65 1.12
N MET A 188 -11.97 -2.90 1.44
CA MET A 188 -12.63 -4.14 1.05
C MET A 188 -12.65 -4.31 -0.46
N ALA A 189 -12.86 -3.23 -1.23
CA ALA A 189 -12.78 -3.27 -2.69
C ALA A 189 -11.35 -3.59 -3.16
N VAL A 190 -10.33 -2.90 -2.63
CA VAL A 190 -8.91 -3.14 -2.98
C VAL A 190 -8.50 -4.57 -2.66
N VAL A 191 -8.82 -5.08 -1.46
CA VAL A 191 -8.52 -6.45 -1.03
C VAL A 191 -9.26 -7.46 -1.92
N SER A 192 -10.52 -7.19 -2.28
CA SER A 192 -11.29 -8.08 -3.16
C SER A 192 -10.67 -8.21 -4.55
N VAL A 193 -10.25 -7.09 -5.16
CA VAL A 193 -9.57 -7.09 -6.46
C VAL A 193 -8.21 -7.78 -6.37
N SER A 194 -7.48 -7.55 -5.28
CA SER A 194 -6.16 -8.16 -5.05
C SER A 194 -6.29 -9.69 -4.86
N LEU A 195 -7.31 -10.15 -4.14
CA LEU A 195 -7.62 -11.58 -3.99
C LEU A 195 -8.03 -12.21 -5.33
N ALA A 196 -8.79 -11.49 -6.15
CA ALA A 196 -9.13 -11.94 -7.50
C ALA A 196 -7.88 -12.09 -8.40
N ALA A 197 -6.97 -11.11 -8.36
CA ALA A 197 -5.70 -11.17 -9.08
C ALA A 197 -4.82 -12.34 -8.60
N PHE A 198 -4.70 -12.52 -7.28
CA PHE A 198 -3.94 -13.62 -6.69
C PHE A 198 -4.54 -14.98 -7.05
N ASN A 199 -5.87 -15.13 -6.99
CA ASN A 199 -6.55 -16.38 -7.34
C ASN A 199 -6.41 -16.75 -8.83
N LEU A 200 -6.10 -15.80 -9.71
CA LEU A 200 -5.85 -16.05 -11.13
C LEU A 200 -4.45 -16.63 -11.39
N LEU A 201 -3.55 -16.62 -10.39
CA LEU A 201 -2.21 -17.15 -10.54
C LEU A 201 -2.22 -18.66 -10.87
N PRO A 202 -1.22 -19.14 -11.62
CA PRO A 202 -1.13 -20.52 -12.08
C PRO A 202 -0.68 -21.50 -10.98
N LEU A 203 -1.19 -21.36 -9.76
CA LEU A 203 -0.85 -22.19 -8.60
C LEU A 203 -1.95 -23.23 -8.36
N PRO A 204 -1.65 -24.55 -8.27
CA PRO A 204 -2.65 -25.61 -8.20
C PRO A 204 -3.75 -25.44 -7.14
N ALA A 205 -3.41 -24.86 -5.98
CA ALA A 205 -4.37 -24.63 -4.90
C ALA A 205 -5.37 -23.49 -5.19
N LEU A 206 -5.02 -22.58 -6.11
CA LEU A 206 -5.82 -21.43 -6.51
C LEU A 206 -6.66 -21.73 -7.76
N ASP A 207 -7.68 -20.90 -8.00
CA ASP A 207 -8.64 -21.11 -9.08
C ASP A 207 -7.97 -21.07 -10.48
N GLY A 208 -7.00 -20.18 -10.70
CA GLY A 208 -6.21 -20.09 -11.92
C GLY A 208 -5.42 -21.38 -12.19
N GLY A 209 -4.81 -21.98 -11.17
CA GLY A 209 -4.13 -23.27 -11.30
C GLY A 209 -5.08 -24.42 -11.58
N ARG A 210 -6.28 -24.43 -10.97
CA ARG A 210 -7.32 -25.43 -11.29
C ARG A 210 -7.77 -25.32 -12.74
N LEU A 211 -8.01 -24.11 -13.23
CA LEU A 211 -8.36 -23.85 -14.63
C LEU A 211 -7.26 -24.34 -15.57
N LEU A 212 -5.99 -24.09 -15.24
CA LEU A 212 -4.87 -24.60 -16.02
C LEU A 212 -4.77 -26.12 -16.01
N LEU A 213 -4.97 -26.77 -14.86
CA LEU A 213 -5.00 -28.23 -14.78
C LEU A 213 -6.12 -28.81 -15.63
N ILE A 214 -7.31 -28.22 -15.60
CA ILE A 214 -8.44 -28.62 -16.46
C ILE A 214 -8.07 -28.46 -17.94
N TYR A 215 -7.46 -27.34 -18.32
CA TYR A 215 -7.05 -27.06 -19.70
C TYR A 215 -5.97 -28.05 -20.18
N LEU A 216 -4.95 -28.30 -19.36
CA LEU A 216 -3.88 -29.28 -19.66
C LEU A 216 -4.43 -30.71 -19.74
N ASN A 217 -5.35 -31.09 -18.86
CA ASN A 217 -6.01 -32.39 -18.91
C ASN A 217 -6.85 -32.56 -20.19
N LYS A 218 -7.50 -31.47 -20.65
CA LYS A 218 -8.25 -31.46 -21.92
C LYS A 218 -7.33 -31.65 -23.13
N LEU A 219 -6.17 -31.00 -23.14
CA LEU A 219 -5.18 -31.13 -24.23
C LEU A 219 -4.51 -32.51 -24.26
N THR A 220 -4.16 -33.05 -23.09
CA THR A 220 -3.43 -34.33 -22.98
C THR A 220 -4.34 -35.56 -22.98
N GLY A 221 -5.64 -35.38 -22.74
CA GLY A 221 -6.61 -36.47 -22.59
C GLY A 221 -6.39 -37.37 -21.36
N LYS A 222 -5.39 -37.06 -20.52
CA LYS A 222 -4.97 -37.90 -19.39
C LYS A 222 -5.15 -37.14 -18.08
N ARG A 223 -6.19 -37.50 -17.32
CA ARG A 223 -6.44 -36.93 -15.98
C ARG A 223 -5.95 -37.86 -14.88
N ASN A 224 -4.85 -37.49 -14.22
CA ASN A 224 -4.38 -38.19 -13.02
C ASN A 224 -4.93 -37.52 -11.75
N LYS A 225 -6.11 -37.94 -11.30
CA LYS A 225 -6.78 -37.39 -10.11
C LYS A 225 -5.96 -37.51 -8.83
N LYS A 226 -5.14 -38.57 -8.70
CA LYS A 226 -4.28 -38.75 -7.52
C LYS A 226 -3.18 -37.70 -7.47
N LEU A 227 -2.49 -37.50 -8.59
CA LEU A 227 -1.44 -36.47 -8.71
C LEU A 227 -2.02 -35.06 -8.54
N GLU A 228 -3.17 -34.79 -9.15
CA GLU A 228 -3.91 -33.51 -9.01
C GLU A 228 -4.22 -33.22 -7.54
N GLY A 229 -4.78 -34.20 -6.80
CA GLY A 229 -5.08 -34.05 -5.38
C GLY A 229 -3.85 -33.80 -4.51
N VAL A 230 -2.74 -34.51 -4.79
CA VAL A 230 -1.47 -34.31 -4.06
C VAL A 230 -0.90 -32.92 -4.35
N LEU A 231 -0.88 -32.47 -5.60
CA LEU A 231 -0.39 -31.14 -5.98
C LEU A 231 -1.21 -30.02 -5.35
N ILE A 232 -2.54 -30.14 -5.38
CA ILE A 232 -3.45 -29.16 -4.76
C ILE A 232 -3.23 -29.13 -3.24
N GLY A 233 -3.23 -30.30 -2.59
CA GLY A 233 -3.04 -30.40 -1.14
C GLY A 233 -1.69 -29.85 -0.69
N PHE A 234 -0.61 -30.21 -1.39
CA PHE A 234 0.73 -29.70 -1.13
C PHE A 234 0.80 -28.18 -1.29
N THR A 235 0.31 -27.65 -2.42
CA THR A 235 0.32 -26.20 -2.68
C THR A 235 -0.52 -25.45 -1.65
N PHE A 236 -1.65 -26.03 -1.22
CA PHE A 236 -2.52 -25.43 -0.21
C PHE A 236 -1.83 -25.33 1.16
N ILE A 237 -1.19 -26.41 1.61
CA ILE A 237 -0.41 -26.42 2.85
C ILE A 237 0.75 -25.42 2.76
N LEU A 238 1.42 -25.35 1.61
CA LEU A 238 2.51 -24.39 1.39
C LEU A 238 2.01 -22.94 1.49
N LEU A 239 0.88 -22.61 0.86
CA LEU A 239 0.29 -21.26 0.93
C LEU A 239 -0.17 -20.91 2.35
N LEU A 240 -0.79 -21.85 3.07
CA LEU A 240 -1.14 -21.65 4.48
C LEU A 240 0.11 -21.43 5.34
N GLY A 241 1.15 -22.24 5.14
CA GLY A 241 2.42 -22.08 5.84
C GLY A 241 3.06 -20.73 5.58
N LEU A 242 3.06 -20.27 4.32
CA LEU A 242 3.52 -18.95 3.95
C LEU A 242 2.71 -17.84 4.64
N GLY A 243 1.38 -17.96 4.67
CA GLY A 243 0.50 -17.02 5.37
C GLY A 243 0.80 -16.93 6.87
N VAL A 244 1.09 -18.06 7.52
CA VAL A 244 1.50 -18.10 8.93
C VAL A 244 2.85 -17.43 9.13
N VAL A 245 3.85 -17.71 8.28
CA VAL A 245 5.18 -17.08 8.35
C VAL A 245 5.08 -15.55 8.21
N ILE A 246 4.29 -15.07 7.25
CA ILE A 246 4.10 -13.63 7.04
C ILE A 246 3.35 -13.02 8.23
N ALA A 247 2.33 -13.68 8.78
CA ALA A 247 1.65 -13.19 9.98
C ALA A 247 2.61 -13.08 11.19
N PHE A 248 3.51 -14.04 11.38
CA PHE A 248 4.56 -13.95 12.41
C PHE A 248 5.54 -12.80 12.14
N LYS A 249 5.97 -12.59 10.88
CA LYS A 249 6.77 -11.42 10.47
C LYS A 249 6.06 -10.12 10.86
N ASP A 250 4.78 -9.99 10.50
CA ASP A 250 3.99 -8.79 10.79
C ASP A 250 3.93 -8.50 12.30
N VAL A 251 3.60 -9.52 13.11
CA VAL A 251 3.53 -9.37 14.58
C VAL A 251 4.89 -9.00 15.17
N ASN A 252 5.95 -9.65 14.69
CA ASN A 252 7.31 -9.35 15.16
C ASN A 252 7.72 -7.92 14.82
N ASN A 253 7.35 -7.42 13.62
CA ASN A 253 7.60 -6.04 13.22
C ASN A 253 6.86 -5.06 14.15
N ILE A 254 5.58 -5.29 14.44
CA ILE A 254 4.80 -4.43 15.35
C ILE A 254 5.42 -4.39 16.75
N VAL A 255 5.77 -5.56 17.31
CA VAL A 255 6.34 -5.64 18.67
C VAL A 255 7.73 -4.99 18.72
N SER A 256 8.50 -5.07 17.64
CA SER A 256 9.83 -4.48 17.53
C SER A 256 9.82 -3.00 17.11
N GLY A 257 8.65 -2.38 16.97
CA GLY A 257 8.54 -0.99 16.49
C GLY A 257 8.95 -0.78 15.03
N LYS A 258 9.04 -1.86 14.23
CA LYS A 258 9.42 -1.79 12.80
C LYS A 258 8.19 -1.60 11.92
N SER A 259 8.42 -1.03 10.74
CA SER A 259 7.39 -0.93 9.70
C SER A 259 6.88 -2.31 9.28
N LEU A 260 5.57 -2.41 9.00
CA LEU A 260 4.93 -3.60 8.45
C LEU A 260 5.25 -3.80 6.95
N PHE A 261 5.74 -2.74 6.30
CA PHE A 261 6.12 -2.70 4.88
C PHE A 261 7.50 -2.08 4.72
#